data_AF-A0A0E0BCG4-F1
#
_entry.id   AF-A0A0E0BCG4-F1
#
_cell.length_a   1.000
_cell.length_b   1.000
_cell.length_c   1.000
_cell.angle_alpha   90.00
_cell.angle_beta   90.00
_cell.angle_gamma   90.00
#
_symmetry.space_group_name_H-M   'P 1'
#
loop_
_entity.id
_entity.type
_entity.pdbx_description
1 polymer ?
#
loop_
_entity_poly.entity_id
_entity_poly.type
_entity_poly.pdbx_seq_one_letter_code
_entity_poly.pdbx_strand_id
1 'polypeptide(L)' 'MAKWAAAMEMLLLVVVAAAAVAVVVAQAPPPPPQCDPGLLSPCAAPIFFGTAPSASCCSSLKAQ' A
#
# COMPACT_ATOMS: atom_id res chain seq x y z
N MET A 1 42.47 14.82 -18.10
CA MET A 1 41.96 13.46 -17.80
C MET A 1 41.19 13.41 -16.48
N ALA A 2 41.70 13.98 -15.38
CA ALA A 2 41.10 13.91 -14.03
C ALA A 2 39.64 14.41 -13.89
N LYS A 3 39.22 15.46 -14.64
CA LYS A 3 37.85 16.00 -14.51
C LYS A 3 36.74 15.01 -14.91
N TRP A 4 37.06 14.09 -15.81
CA TRP A 4 36.11 13.09 -16.30
C TRP A 4 35.98 11.92 -15.33
N ALA A 5 37.07 11.56 -14.65
CA ALA A 5 37.06 10.55 -13.60
C ALA A 5 36.19 10.98 -12.41
N ALA A 6 36.40 12.19 -11.89
CA ALA A 6 35.60 12.72 -10.77
C ALA A 6 34.10 12.85 -11.12
N ALA A 7 33.78 13.26 -12.35
CA ALA A 7 32.40 13.33 -12.81
C ALA A 7 31.75 11.94 -12.91
N MET A 8 32.50 10.94 -13.37
CA MET A 8 32.02 9.56 -13.49
C MET A 8 31.81 8.90 -12.12
N GLU A 9 32.69 9.17 -11.15
CA GLU A 9 32.53 8.70 -9.77
C GLU A 9 31.31 9.31 -9.08
N MET A 10 31.09 10.63 -9.24
CA MET A 10 29.88 11.27 -8.73
C MET A 10 28.61 10.71 -9.37
N LEU A 11 28.65 10.40 -10.66
CA LEU A 11 27.51 9.80 -11.36
C LEU A 11 27.20 8.40 -10.80
N LEU A 12 28.23 7.59 -10.57
CA LEU A 12 28.09 6.25 -9.99
C LEU A 12 27.48 6.30 -8.58
N LEU A 13 27.93 7.23 -7.74
CA LEU A 13 27.39 7.43 -6.39
C LEU A 13 25.90 7.78 -6.42
N VAL A 14 25.48 8.66 -7.33
CA VAL A 14 24.07 9.04 -7.50
C VAL A 14 23.23 7.84 -7.95
N VAL A 15 23.73 7.04 -8.89
CA VAL A 15 23.02 5.84 -9.37
C VAL A 15 22.87 4.81 -8.25
N VAL A 16 23.91 4.57 -7.46
CA VAL A 16 23.85 3.64 -6.32
C VAL A 16 22.87 4.15 -5.26
N ALA A 17 22.88 5.44 -4.95
CA ALA A 17 21.94 6.04 -4.01
C ALA A 17 20.48 5.91 -4.49
N ALA A 18 20.23 6.19 -5.78
CA ALA A 18 18.89 6.05 -6.36
C ALA A 18 18.40 4.60 -6.38
N ALA A 19 19.29 3.65 -6.71
CA ALA A 19 18.98 2.23 -6.68
C ALA A 19 18.65 1.74 -5.25
N ALA A 20 19.40 2.18 -4.25
CA ALA A 20 19.14 1.85 -2.85
C ALA A 20 17.76 2.35 -2.39
N VAL A 21 17.38 3.58 -2.75
CA VAL A 21 16.06 4.14 -2.43
C VAL A 21 14.95 3.34 -3.12
N ALA A 22 15.12 2.99 -4.40
CA ALA A 22 14.13 2.21 -5.14
C ALA A 22 13.92 0.81 -4.53
N VAL A 23 14.99 0.15 -4.09
CA VAL A 23 14.91 -1.14 -3.39
C VAL A 23 14.15 -1.02 -2.07
N VAL A 24 14.44 0.01 -1.28
CA VAL A 24 13.74 0.25 0.01
C VAL A 24 12.25 0.51 -0.21
N VAL A 25 11.89 1.30 -1.22
CA VAL A 25 10.48 1.58 -1.55
C VAL A 25 9.76 0.33 -2.06
N ALA A 26 10.42 -0.48 -2.88
CA ALA A 26 9.84 -1.73 -3.39
C ALA A 26 9.65 -2.80 -2.30
N GLN A 27 10.47 -2.76 -1.25
CA GLN A 27 10.39 -3.65 -0.09
C GLN A 27 9.48 -3.13 1.02
N ALA A 28 8.94 -1.91 0.88
CA ALA A 28 8.00 -1.39 1.83
C ALA A 28 6.75 -2.29 1.84
N PRO A 29 6.33 -2.81 3.01
CA PRO A 29 5.10 -3.57 3.10
C PRO A 29 3.94 -2.69 2.62
N PRO A 30 2.94 -3.27 1.93
CA PRO A 30 1.77 -2.51 1.52
C PRO A 30 1.14 -1.85 2.75
N PRO A 31 0.56 -0.64 2.61
CA PRO A 31 -0.13 -0.01 3.71
C PRO A 31 -1.21 -0.95 4.24
N PRO A 32 -1.45 -0.96 5.57
CA PRO A 32 -2.49 -1.80 6.13
C PRO A 32 -3.83 -1.48 5.47
N PRO A 33 -4.68 -2.48 5.21
CA PRO A 33 -6.02 -2.24 4.70
C PRO A 33 -6.75 -1.29 5.65
N GLN A 34 -7.33 -0.22 5.10
CA GLN A 34 -8.11 0.73 5.88
C GLN A 34 -9.52 0.18 6.07
N CYS A 35 -9.73 -0.57 7.15
CA CYS A 35 -11.05 -1.06 7.51
C CYS A 35 -11.87 0.07 8.14
N ASP A 36 -12.91 0.53 7.45
CA ASP A 36 -13.90 1.46 8.03
C ASP A 36 -15.12 0.67 8.55
N PRO A 37 -15.25 0.47 9.87
CA PRO A 37 -16.40 -0.25 10.43
C PRO A 37 -17.74 0.46 10.16
N GLY A 38 -17.74 1.76 9.89
CA GLY A 38 -18.95 2.52 9.52
C GLY A 38 -19.58 2.05 8.21
N LEU A 39 -18.76 1.59 7.26
CA LEU A 39 -19.24 1.01 5.99
C LEU A 39 -19.92 -0.35 6.16
N LEU A 40 -19.79 -0.98 7.33
CA LEU A 40 -20.48 -2.23 7.68
C LEU A 40 -21.80 -1.99 8.42
N SER A 41 -22.25 -0.74 8.57
CA SER A 41 -23.61 -0.42 9.06
C SER A 41 -24.74 -1.22 8.37
N PRO A 42 -24.76 -1.46 7.04
CA PRO A 42 -25.77 -2.34 6.42
C PRO A 42 -25.68 -3.81 6.86
N CYS A 43 -24.57 -4.21 7.46
CA CYS A 43 -24.35 -5.54 8.01
C CYS A 43 -24.64 -5.64 9.51
N ALA A 44 -25.08 -4.57 10.18
CA ALA A 44 -25.33 -4.59 11.61
C ALA A 44 -26.34 -5.69 12.00
N ALA A 45 -27.48 -5.76 11.30
CA ALA A 45 -28.51 -6.78 11.56
C ALA A 45 -27.97 -8.22 11.43
N PRO A 46 -27.35 -8.62 10.30
CA PRO A 46 -26.79 -9.98 10.17
C PRO A 46 -25.66 -10.27 11.17
N ILE A 47 -24.83 -9.29 11.54
CA ILE A 47 -23.73 -9.47 12.52
C ILE A 47 -24.26 -9.69 13.94
N PHE A 48 -25.20 -8.85 14.40
CA PHE A 48 -25.66 -8.87 15.79
C PHE A 48 -26.80 -9.86 16.04
N PHE A 49 -27.64 -10.12 15.02
CA PHE A 49 -28.86 -10.91 15.19
C PHE A 49 -28.89 -12.17 14.31
N GLY A 50 -27.86 -12.42 13.49
CA GLY A 50 -27.76 -13.62 12.66
C GLY A 50 -28.78 -13.68 11.52
N THR A 51 -29.35 -12.54 11.12
CA THR A 51 -30.30 -12.47 10.00
C THR A 51 -29.60 -12.69 8.65
N ALA A 52 -30.35 -12.94 7.58
CA ALA A 52 -29.77 -13.03 6.24
C ALA A 52 -29.15 -11.68 5.82
N PRO A 53 -27.92 -11.68 5.27
CA PRO A 53 -27.28 -10.46 4.79
C PRO A 53 -27.93 -9.95 3.50
N SER A 54 -28.04 -8.63 3.37
CA SER A 54 -28.49 -7.98 2.14
C SER A 54 -27.40 -7.99 1.07
N ALA A 55 -27.79 -7.80 -0.19
CA ALA A 55 -26.82 -7.62 -1.29
C ALA A 55 -25.89 -6.42 -1.04
N SER A 56 -26.39 -5.33 -0.44
CA SER A 56 -25.58 -4.15 -0.10
C SER A 56 -24.55 -4.44 0.99
N CYS A 57 -24.90 -5.24 2.00
CA CYS A 57 -23.97 -5.71 3.01
C CYS A 57 -22.83 -6.52 2.37
N CYS A 58 -23.15 -7.52 1.55
CA CYS A 58 -22.14 -8.35 0.89
C CYS A 58 -21.21 -7.56 -0.05
N SER A 59 -21.74 -6.58 -0.79
CA SER A 59 -20.93 -5.72 -1.66
C SER A 59 -19.97 -4.85 -0.85
N SER A 60 -20.42 -4.31 0.28
CA SER A 60 -19.58 -3.46 1.16
C SER A 60 -18.50 -4.28 1.85
N LEU A 61 -18.83 -5.50 2.32
CA LEU A 61 -17.88 -6.41 2.96
C LEU A 61 -16.77 -6.87 2.00
N LYS A 62 -17.08 -7.03 0.72
CA LYS A 62 -16.10 -7.39 -0.31
C LYS A 62 -15.15 -6.24 -0.68
N ALA A 63 -15.59 -5.01 -0.49
CA ALA A 63 -14.82 -3.82 -0.80
C ALA A 63 -13.82 -3.41 0.29
N GLN A 64 -13.90 -4.06 1.46
CA GLN A 64 -12.98 -3.93 2.60
C GLN A 64 -11.87 -4.99 2.50
#